data_AF-A0A7Y2XNP8-F1
#
_entry.id   AF-A0A7Y2XNP8-F1
#
_cell.length_a   1.000
_cell.length_b   1.000
_cell.length_c   1.000
_cell.angle_alpha   90.00
_cell.angle_beta   90.00
_cell.angle_gamma   90.00
#
_symmetry.space_group_name_H-M   'P 1'
#
loop_
_entity.id
_entity.type
_entity.pdbx_description
1 polymer ?
#
loop_
_entity_poly.entity_id
_entity_poly.type
_entity_poly.pdbx_seq_one_letter_code
_entity_poly.pdbx_strand_id
1 'polypeptide(L)'
;MKRTLLPILFGLAITTAAQAGPDPVPSGKEIIPPPPPSCLWTWFAGGSVGQLDDWDEEIYTLHVGVERKCTDASCSHAIFLEVGYTEKDEGLYIARDLANMYDVPYGSATIEAEIIPITINYKLECAITGNLNWYVGAGAGVALVD
;
A
#
# COMPACT_ATOMS: atom_id res chain seq x y z
N MET A 1 -20.14 -31.56 -20.74
CA MET A 1 -19.08 -30.54 -21.01
C MET A 1 -19.78 -29.20 -21.00
N LYS A 2 -19.40 -28.16 -20.25
CA LYS A 2 -18.07 -27.65 -19.90
C LYS A 2 -18.00 -27.32 -18.40
N ARG A 3 -16.91 -27.72 -17.73
CA ARG A 3 -16.53 -27.23 -16.40
C ARG A 3 -15.60 -26.05 -16.65
N THR A 4 -16.06 -24.84 -16.37
CA THR A 4 -15.23 -23.63 -16.50
C THR A 4 -14.40 -23.53 -15.22
N LEU A 5 -13.12 -23.87 -15.32
CA LEU A 5 -12.13 -23.69 -14.26
C LEU A 5 -11.86 -22.18 -14.13
N LEU A 6 -12.12 -21.63 -12.95
CA LEU A 6 -11.74 -20.27 -12.58
C LEU A 6 -10.23 -20.28 -12.25
N PRO A 7 -9.36 -19.60 -13.01
CA PRO A 7 -7.97 -19.48 -12.61
C PRO A 7 -7.90 -18.52 -11.42
N ILE A 8 -7.46 -19.04 -10.27
CA ILE A 8 -7.01 -18.23 -9.14
C ILE A 8 -5.73 -17.54 -9.62
N LEU A 9 -5.83 -16.29 -10.05
CA LEU A 9 -4.65 -15.45 -10.26
C LEU A 9 -4.05 -15.15 -8.90
N PHE A 10 -2.91 -15.80 -8.61
CA PHE A 10 -2.00 -15.33 -7.59
C PHE A 10 -1.50 -13.94 -8.02
N GLY A 11 -2.00 -12.89 -7.37
CA GLY A 11 -1.42 -11.56 -7.43
C GLY A 11 0.03 -11.63 -6.94
N LEU A 12 0.97 -11.64 -7.88
CA LEU A 12 2.40 -11.59 -7.60
C LEU A 12 2.72 -10.16 -7.17
N ALA A 13 2.64 -9.88 -5.87
CA ALA A 13 3.14 -8.63 -5.32
C ALA A 13 4.66 -8.58 -5.56
N ILE A 14 5.09 -7.78 -6.54
CA ILE A 14 6.50 -7.48 -6.76
C ILE A 14 6.92 -6.58 -5.60
N THR A 15 7.36 -7.16 -4.50
CA THR A 15 7.98 -6.42 -3.41
C THR A 15 9.34 -5.95 -3.90
N THR A 16 9.45 -4.67 -4.27
CA THR A 16 10.73 -4.03 -4.55
C THR A 16 11.63 -4.16 -3.33
N ALA A 17 12.83 -4.71 -3.50
CA ALA A 17 13.81 -4.79 -2.43
C ALA A 17 14.09 -3.38 -1.90
N ALA A 18 13.85 -3.16 -0.60
CA ALA A 18 14.27 -1.95 0.08
C ALA A 18 15.81 -1.88 0.04
N GLN A 19 16.37 -0.92 -0.69
CA GLN A 19 17.79 -0.62 -0.61
C GLN A 19 18.06 0.19 0.66
N ALA A 20 18.71 -0.44 1.64
CA ALA A 20 19.39 0.29 2.70
C ALA A 20 20.63 0.97 2.09
N GLY A 21 20.77 2.28 2.32
CA GLY A 21 21.94 3.05 1.87
C GLY A 21 23.25 2.57 2.51
N PRO A 22 24.42 2.86 1.91
CA PRO A 22 25.71 2.37 2.39
C PRO A 22 26.13 3.02 3.73
N ASP A 23 26.77 2.21 4.57
CA ASP A 23 27.34 2.64 5.85
C ASP A 23 28.49 3.67 5.64
N PRO A 24 28.69 4.64 6.57
CA PRO A 24 29.78 5.61 6.46
C PRO A 24 31.14 4.93 6.62
N VAL A 25 32.09 5.25 5.73
CA VAL A 25 33.50 4.81 5.83
C VAL A 25 34.22 5.62 6.92
N PRO A 26 34.77 5.00 7.99
CA PRO A 26 35.53 5.74 8.99
C PRO A 26 36.99 5.90 8.54
N SER A 27 37.42 7.17 8.46
CA SER A 27 38.84 7.56 8.37
C SER A 27 39.42 7.71 9.77
N GLY A 28 40.51 6.98 10.05
CA GLY A 28 41.50 7.35 11.06
C GLY A 28 41.24 6.92 12.51
N LYS A 29 42.19 6.14 13.04
CA LYS A 29 42.36 5.63 14.42
C LYS A 29 41.36 4.54 14.80
N GLU A 30 41.92 3.40 15.22
CA GLU A 30 41.21 2.25 15.78
C GLU A 30 40.60 2.65 17.13
N ILE A 31 39.49 3.37 17.05
CA ILE A 31 38.52 3.53 18.10
C ILE A 31 37.88 2.15 18.20
N ILE A 32 37.99 1.48 19.36
CA ILE A 32 37.18 0.29 19.63
C ILE A 32 35.72 0.76 19.46
N PRO A 33 35.02 0.33 18.39
CA PRO A 33 33.68 0.80 18.17
C PRO A 33 32.83 0.33 19.35
N PRO A 34 31.91 1.17 19.85
CA PRO A 34 30.94 0.69 20.83
C PRO A 34 30.25 -0.55 20.24
N PRO A 35 29.92 -1.56 21.07
CA PRO A 35 29.26 -2.75 20.59
C PRO A 35 28.02 -2.35 19.78
N PRO A 36 27.78 -2.98 18.61
CA PRO A 36 26.66 -2.62 17.76
C PRO A 36 25.37 -2.68 18.58
N PRO A 37 24.44 -1.71 18.40
CA PRO A 37 23.21 -1.70 19.16
C PRO A 37 22.45 -3.01 18.92
N SER A 38 21.95 -3.60 20.00
CA SER A 38 21.21 -4.88 19.96
C SER A 38 19.93 -4.82 19.12
N CYS A 39 19.46 -3.60 18.81
CA CYS A 39 18.37 -3.34 17.90
C CYS A 39 18.72 -2.21 16.94
N LEU A 40 18.51 -2.45 15.65
CA LEU A 40 18.68 -1.50 14.57
C LEU A 40 17.31 -1.02 14.08
N TRP A 41 17.22 0.28 13.81
CA TRP A 41 16.10 0.89 13.11
C TRP A 41 16.51 1.17 11.67
N THR A 42 15.73 0.66 10.73
CA THR A 42 15.95 0.86 9.29
C THR A 42 14.71 1.50 8.69
N TRP A 43 14.89 2.55 7.90
CA TRP A 43 13.78 3.17 7.18
C TRP A 43 13.53 2.41 5.87
N PHE A 44 12.30 2.47 5.39
CA PHE A 44 11.93 1.99 4.07
C PHE A 44 10.89 2.92 3.45
N ALA A 45 10.86 2.94 2.12
CA ALA A 45 9.83 3.60 1.35
C ALA A 45 9.45 2.70 0.17
N GLY A 46 8.19 2.79 -0.25
CA GLY A 46 7.65 1.96 -1.32
C GLY A 46 6.32 2.51 -1.81
N GLY A 47 5.71 1.78 -2.73
CA GLY A 47 4.40 2.09 -3.25
C GLY A 47 3.82 0.89 -3.99
N SER A 48 2.51 0.95 -4.25
CA SER A 48 1.82 -0.08 -5.01
C SER A 48 0.80 0.52 -5.97
N VAL A 49 0.41 -0.30 -6.95
CA VAL A 49 -0.77 -0.06 -7.78
C VAL A 49 -1.72 -1.23 -7.56
N GLY A 50 -3.00 -0.94 -7.42
CA GLY A 50 -4.06 -1.92 -7.23
C GLY A 50 -5.30 -1.55 -8.02
N GLN A 51 -6.30 -2.42 -7.98
CA GLN A 51 -7.60 -2.21 -8.60
C GLN A 51 -8.69 -2.38 -7.54
N LEU A 52 -9.67 -1.49 -7.56
CA LEU A 52 -10.86 -1.54 -6.71
C LEU A 52 -11.97 -2.25 -7.48
N ASP A 53 -12.16 -3.54 -7.23
CA ASP A 53 -13.12 -4.39 -7.98
C ASP A 53 -14.56 -3.83 -8.01
N ASP A 54 -15.01 -3.18 -6.93
CA ASP A 54 -16.37 -2.64 -6.88
C ASP A 54 -16.51 -1.32 -7.67
N TRP A 55 -15.41 -0.64 -7.97
CA TRP A 55 -15.39 0.67 -8.63
C TRP A 55 -14.82 0.60 -10.04
N ASP A 56 -14.16 -0.51 -10.40
CA ASP A 56 -13.35 -0.71 -11.62
C ASP A 56 -12.21 0.32 -11.77
N GLU A 57 -11.80 0.97 -10.68
CA GLU A 57 -10.78 2.02 -10.69
C GLU A 57 -9.42 1.55 -10.19
N GLU A 58 -8.37 2.19 -10.70
CA GLU A 58 -7.01 2.00 -10.20
C GLU A 58 -6.79 2.80 -8.92
N ILE A 59 -6.04 2.21 -8.00
CA ILE A 59 -5.56 2.90 -6.79
C ILE A 59 -4.04 2.86 -6.76
N TYR A 60 -3.44 4.01 -6.52
CA TYR A 60 -2.00 4.17 -6.36
C TYR A 60 -1.71 4.45 -4.89
N THR A 61 -0.69 3.82 -4.31
CA THR A 61 -0.27 4.12 -2.94
C THR A 61 1.22 4.36 -2.83
N LEU A 62 1.60 5.22 -1.89
CA LEU A 62 2.96 5.46 -1.46
C LEU A 62 3.03 5.29 0.05
N HIS A 63 4.10 4.66 0.54
CA HIS A 63 4.34 4.52 1.97
C HIS A 63 5.79 4.77 2.36
N VAL A 64 5.94 5.25 3.59
CA VAL A 64 7.23 5.41 4.26
C VAL A 64 7.12 4.87 5.68
N GLY A 65 8.16 4.17 6.12
CA GLY A 65 8.14 3.52 7.41
C GLY A 65 9.50 3.30 8.02
N VAL A 66 9.46 2.79 9.24
CA VAL A 66 10.62 2.36 10.00
C VAL A 66 10.41 0.95 10.49
N GLU A 67 11.46 0.15 10.46
CA GLU A 67 11.49 -1.22 10.95
C GLU A 67 12.56 -1.36 12.02
N ARG A 68 12.17 -1.95 13.15
CA ARG A 68 13.07 -2.35 14.24
C ARG A 68 13.39 -3.83 14.12
N LYS A 69 14.68 -4.15 13.95
CA LYS A 69 15.23 -5.51 13.96
C LYS A 69 16.21 -5.64 15.11
N CYS A 70 16.06 -6.65 15.95
CA CYS A 70 17.00 -6.94 17.04
C CYS A 70 17.76 -8.23 16.76
N THR A 71 19.06 -8.28 17.06
CA THR A 71 19.91 -9.46 16.81
C THR A 71 19.48 -10.70 17.59
N ASP A 72 18.90 -10.49 18.77
CA ASP A 72 18.50 -11.56 19.69
C ASP A 72 17.00 -11.92 19.54
N ALA A 73 16.28 -11.23 18.66
CA ALA A 73 14.86 -11.47 18.42
C ALA A 73 14.67 -12.11 17.04
N SER A 74 13.88 -13.17 16.98
CA SER A 74 13.45 -13.77 15.71
C SER A 74 12.39 -12.94 14.98
N CYS A 75 11.97 -11.81 15.57
CA CYS A 75 10.89 -10.96 15.08
C CYS A 75 11.36 -9.52 14.84
N SER A 76 10.83 -8.90 13.79
CA SER A 76 10.94 -7.49 13.46
C SER A 76 9.59 -6.78 13.56
N HIS A 77 9.64 -5.50 13.87
CA HIS A 77 8.47 -4.65 14.04
C HIS A 77 8.57 -3.46 13.10
N ALA A 78 7.60 -3.26 12.22
CA ALA A 78 7.55 -2.12 11.32
C ALA A 78 6.31 -1.26 11.59
N ILE A 79 6.49 0.05 11.49
CA ILE A 79 5.41 1.04 11.50
C ILE A 79 5.59 1.88 10.23
N PHE A 80 4.52 2.07 9.46
CA PHE A 80 4.56 2.84 8.23
C PHE A 80 3.28 3.63 8.02
N LEU A 81 3.45 4.82 7.43
CA LEU A 81 2.38 5.66 6.94
C LEU A 81 2.21 5.39 5.46
N GLU A 82 0.97 5.21 5.02
CA GLU A 82 0.61 5.02 3.62
C GLU A 82 -0.44 6.07 3.21
N VAL A 83 -0.24 6.66 2.03
CA VAL A 83 -1.17 7.57 1.39
C VAL A 83 -1.50 6.99 0.03
N GLY A 84 -2.79 6.84 -0.26
CA GLY A 84 -3.28 6.41 -1.55
C GLY A 84 -3.98 7.53 -2.32
N TYR A 85 -4.25 7.26 -3.59
CA TYR A 85 -4.98 8.13 -4.49
C TYR A 85 -5.76 7.27 -5.48
N THR A 86 -7.04 7.58 -5.65
CA THR A 86 -7.93 7.01 -6.66
C THR A 86 -8.97 8.06 -7.04
N GLU A 87 -9.39 8.07 -8.29
CA GLU A 87 -10.33 9.03 -8.87
C GLU A 87 -11.37 8.25 -9.68
N LYS A 88 -12.60 8.74 -9.70
CA LYS A 88 -13.71 8.11 -10.43
C LYS A 88 -14.55 9.15 -11.17
N ASP A 89 -14.71 8.92 -12.46
CA ASP A 89 -15.53 9.73 -13.36
C ASP A 89 -16.77 8.93 -13.83
N GLU A 90 -17.95 9.18 -13.25
CA GLU A 90 -19.22 8.62 -13.75
C GLU A 90 -20.06 9.67 -14.48
N GLY A 91 -20.32 9.44 -15.77
CA GLY A 91 -21.28 10.21 -16.56
C GLY A 91 -22.67 9.59 -16.53
N LEU A 92 -23.65 10.25 -15.91
CA LEU A 92 -25.04 9.81 -15.94
C LEU A 92 -25.76 10.36 -17.19
N TYR A 93 -26.06 9.47 -18.14
CA TYR A 93 -26.91 9.79 -19.29
C TYR A 93 -28.39 9.64 -18.92
N ILE A 94 -29.09 10.76 -18.75
CA ILE A 94 -30.56 10.73 -18.62
C ILE A 94 -31.13 10.31 -19.98
N ALA A 95 -31.76 9.13 -20.04
CA ALA A 95 -32.25 8.57 -21.29
C ALA A 95 -33.20 9.56 -22.00
N ARG A 96 -32.94 9.77 -23.30
CA ARG A 96 -33.66 10.70 -24.19
C ARG A 96 -35.19 10.52 -24.17
N ASP A 97 -35.66 9.34 -23.80
CA ASP A 97 -37.09 9.02 -23.73
C ASP A 97 -37.80 9.65 -22.52
N LEU A 98 -37.11 9.91 -21.40
CA LEU A 98 -37.70 10.60 -20.25
C LEU A 98 -37.76 12.12 -20.45
N ALA A 99 -36.76 12.70 -21.10
CA ALA A 99 -36.68 14.15 -21.37
C ALA A 99 -37.81 14.64 -22.30
N ASN A 100 -38.16 13.84 -23.32
CA ASN A 100 -39.25 14.18 -24.24
C ASN A 100 -40.65 14.05 -23.62
N MET A 101 -40.80 13.26 -22.55
CA MET A 101 -42.10 13.02 -21.90
C MET A 101 -42.48 14.12 -20.88
N TYR A 102 -41.50 14.83 -20.30
CA TYR A 102 -41.73 15.79 -19.20
C TYR A 102 -41.21 17.21 -19.46
N ASP A 103 -40.76 17.53 -20.68
CA ASP A 103 -40.21 18.85 -21.05
C ASP A 103 -39.08 19.31 -20.09
N VAL A 104 -38.26 18.35 -19.67
CA VAL A 104 -37.13 18.60 -18.76
C VAL A 104 -35.89 18.87 -19.63
N PRO A 105 -35.10 19.92 -19.32
CA PRO A 105 -33.88 20.20 -20.06
C PRO A 105 -32.97 18.96 -20.12
N TYR A 106 -32.55 18.59 -21.32
CA TYR A 106 -31.54 17.56 -21.51
C TYR A 106 -30.23 18.03 -20.88
N GLY A 107 -29.76 17.32 -19.86
CA GLY A 107 -28.52 17.62 -19.16
C GLY A 107 -27.74 16.34 -18.89
N SER A 108 -26.44 16.38 -19.08
CA SER A 108 -25.52 15.39 -18.52
C SER A 108 -25.18 15.81 -17.10
N ALA A 109 -25.42 14.93 -16.13
CA ALA A 109 -24.84 15.09 -14.80
C ALA A 109 -23.57 14.24 -14.74
N THR A 110 -22.43 14.88 -14.49
CA THR A 110 -21.17 14.21 -14.19
C THR A 110 -21.01 14.16 -12.68
N ILE A 111 -20.66 12.99 -12.16
CA ILE A 111 -20.23 12.80 -10.77
C ILE A 111 -18.75 12.47 -10.85
N GLU A 112 -17.93 13.38 -10.34
CA GLU A 112 -16.50 13.22 -10.15
C GLU A 112 -16.30 12.92 -8.67
N ALA A 113 -15.54 11.88 -8.33
CA ALA A 113 -15.24 11.52 -6.95
C ALA A 113 -13.74 11.25 -6.79
N GLU A 114 -13.07 12.04 -5.97
CA GLU A 114 -11.67 11.87 -5.61
C GLU A 114 -11.55 11.25 -4.22
N ILE A 115 -10.73 10.21 -4.05
CA ILE A 115 -10.53 9.56 -2.76
C ILE A 115 -9.03 9.46 -2.44
N ILE A 116 -8.66 10.03 -1.29
CA ILE A 116 -7.30 9.96 -0.73
C ILE A 116 -7.33 9.20 0.60
N PRO A 117 -7.09 7.88 0.61
CA PRO A 117 -6.93 7.12 1.85
C PRO A 117 -5.58 7.39 2.51
N ILE A 118 -5.59 7.62 3.82
CA ILE A 118 -4.41 7.79 4.66
C ILE A 118 -4.47 6.76 5.77
N THR A 119 -3.46 5.88 5.84
CA THR A 119 -3.42 4.79 6.84
C THR A 119 -2.11 4.80 7.61
N ILE A 120 -2.20 4.48 8.90
CA ILE A 120 -1.06 4.05 9.72
C ILE A 120 -1.13 2.54 9.88
N ASN A 121 -0.02 1.88 9.60
CA ASN A 121 0.07 0.43 9.58
C ASN A 121 1.18 -0.05 10.50
N TYR A 122 0.92 -1.17 11.16
CA TYR A 122 1.88 -1.91 11.95
C TYR A 122 2.03 -3.32 11.38
N LYS A 123 3.28 -3.79 11.26
CA LYS A 123 3.63 -5.15 10.84
C LYS A 123 4.56 -5.79 11.87
N LEU A 124 4.20 -6.99 12.32
CA LEU A 124 5.07 -7.92 13.04
C LEU A 124 5.47 -9.02 12.06
N GLU A 125 6.77 -9.21 11.84
CA GLU A 125 7.30 -10.27 10.99
C GLU A 125 8.25 -11.14 11.81
N CYS A 126 8.15 -12.46 11.74
CA CYS A 126 9.01 -13.37 12.49
C CYS A 126 9.48 -14.54 11.63
N ALA A 127 10.73 -14.96 11.83
CA ALA A 127 11.28 -16.15 11.21
C ALA A 127 10.72 -17.43 11.84
N ILE A 128 10.19 -18.34 11.03
CA ILE A 128 9.85 -19.72 11.41
C ILE A 128 11.09 -20.60 11.27
N THR A 129 11.80 -20.43 10.15
CA THR A 129 13.07 -21.09 9.83
C THR A 129 13.98 -20.07 9.15
N GLY A 130 15.24 -20.43 8.85
CA GLY A 130 16.17 -19.51 8.17
C GLY A 130 15.69 -18.97 6.81
N ASN A 131 14.68 -19.62 6.18
CA ASN A 131 14.20 -19.27 4.84
C ASN A 131 12.69 -18.96 4.79
N LEU A 132 11.97 -19.06 5.90
CA LEU A 132 10.52 -18.90 5.94
C LEU A 132 10.14 -17.94 7.07
N ASN A 133 9.51 -16.84 6.70
CA ASN A 133 8.95 -15.87 7.63
C ASN A 133 7.42 -15.92 7.58
N TRP A 134 6.78 -15.57 8.69
CA TRP A 134 5.38 -15.19 8.72
C TRP A 134 5.28 -13.74 9.15
N TYR A 135 4.20 -13.07 8.74
CA TYR A 135 3.89 -11.74 9.22
C TYR A 135 2.41 -11.61 9.54
N VAL A 136 2.12 -10.72 10.47
CA VAL A 136 0.76 -10.23 10.73
C VAL A 136 0.83 -8.72 10.82
N GLY A 137 -0.19 -8.06 10.31
CA GLY A 137 -0.29 -6.61 10.36
C GLY A 137 -1.70 -6.16 10.71
N ALA A 138 -1.77 -4.93 11.21
CA ALA A 138 -3.01 -4.21 11.40
C ALA A 138 -2.80 -2.76 11.01
N GLY A 139 -3.85 -2.17 10.45
CA GLY A 139 -3.85 -0.78 10.00
C GLY A 139 -5.12 -0.08 10.43
N ALA A 140 -5.03 1.24 10.58
CA ALA A 140 -6.17 2.12 10.77
C ALA A 140 -5.97 3.36 9.92
N GLY A 141 -7.04 3.92 9.40
CA GLY A 141 -6.96 5.08 8.54
C GLY A 141 -8.27 5.79 8.35
N VAL A 142 -8.18 6.89 7.61
CA VAL A 142 -9.29 7.73 7.19
C VAL A 142 -9.15 7.99 5.69
N ALA A 143 -10.26 8.27 5.02
CA ALA A 143 -10.24 8.70 3.62
C ALA A 143 -10.76 10.14 3.54
N LEU A 144 -10.06 10.97 2.78
CA LEU A 144 -10.59 12.25 2.32
C LEU A 144 -11.34 11.98 1.02
N VAL A 145 -12.54 12.55 0.90
CA VAL A 145 -13.40 12.40 -0.27
C VAL A 145 -13.90 13.78 -0.67
N ASP A 146 -13.75 14.12 -1.94
CA ASP A 146 -14.26 15.35 -2.58
C ASP A 146 -15.01 15.00 -3.87
#